data_AF-A0A813EXY1-F1
#
_entry.id   AF-A0A813EXY1-F1
#
_cell.length_a   1.000
_cell.length_b   1.000
_cell.length_c   1.000
_cell.angle_alpha   90.00
_cell.angle_beta   90.00
_cell.angle_gamma   90.00
#
_symmetry.space_group_name_H-M   'P 1'
#
loop_
_entity.id
_entity.type
_entity.pdbx_description
1 polymer ?
#
loop_
_entity_poly.entity_id
_entity_poly.type
_entity_poly.pdbx_seq_one_letter_code
_entity_poly.pdbx_strand_id
1 'polypeptide(L)'
;MAASLASFEEGNPRAVIKSPRSLQACKTEGVLPQELIYKPIEAFQEKNLSPRLVKLRYDFFEAKRRDLLAASRRARDAILADERRDGERGQQQLALVAQQSGLSKGAVLALNSDGLKLERQKLLRAQESERQWLKSALQGELNQLKQLENANQFLTEEANNSDEKVREASKKMKELNDKRALDEERKQMEMEARMKLEKQLAKEEFHKQAIEMEKKREVEARQQKEAYERQVREAERKIEVEKEKERKREQ
;
A
#
# COMPACT_ATOMS: atom_id res chain seq x y z
N MET A 1 47.16 22.57 52.06
CA MET A 1 47.32 22.85 50.62
C MET A 1 47.00 21.59 49.83
N ALA A 2 46.23 21.66 48.74
CA ALA A 2 45.95 20.50 47.91
C ALA A 2 47.20 20.11 47.11
N ALA A 3 47.67 18.86 47.23
CA ALA A 3 48.84 18.42 46.49
C ALA A 3 48.52 18.39 44.98
N SER A 4 49.38 19.05 44.20
CA SER A 4 49.32 19.12 42.74
C SER A 4 50.41 18.25 42.12
N LEU A 5 50.26 17.82 40.87
CA LEU A 5 51.29 17.04 40.16
C LEU A 5 52.66 17.74 40.07
N ALA A 6 52.71 19.07 40.16
CA ALA A 6 53.96 19.85 40.15
C ALA A 6 54.69 19.84 41.49
N SER A 7 53.94 19.75 42.60
CA SER A 7 54.47 19.76 43.96
C SER A 7 54.32 18.38 44.62
N PHE A 8 54.23 17.33 43.81
CA PHE A 8 53.95 15.98 44.29
C PHE A 8 55.22 15.34 44.85
N GLU A 9 55.19 14.95 46.13
CA GLU A 9 56.28 14.24 46.78
C GLU A 9 56.35 12.79 46.29
N GLU A 10 57.32 12.48 45.43
CA GLU A 10 57.39 11.19 44.74
C GLU A 10 57.69 10.00 45.66
N GLY A 11 58.29 10.22 46.84
CA GLY A 11 58.66 9.15 47.79
C GLY A 11 57.63 8.90 48.89
N ASN A 12 56.54 9.67 48.94
CA ASN A 12 55.59 9.58 50.04
C ASN A 12 54.42 8.63 49.69
N PRO A 13 54.28 7.48 50.37
CA PRO A 13 53.23 6.49 50.07
C PRO A 13 51.83 6.97 50.47
N ARG A 14 51.71 8.10 51.19
CA ARG A 14 50.44 8.73 51.58
C ARG A 14 50.11 9.98 50.77
N ALA A 15 50.90 10.33 49.76
CA ALA A 15 50.62 11.49 48.92
C ALA A 15 49.36 11.25 48.08
N VAL A 16 48.40 12.19 48.14
CA VAL A 16 47.14 12.14 47.39
C VAL A 16 47.00 13.39 46.54
N ILE A 17 46.85 13.21 45.23
CA ILE A 17 46.60 14.30 44.29
C ILE A 17 45.16 14.80 44.47
N LYS A 18 45.00 16.08 44.82
CA LYS A 18 43.67 16.69 45.06
C LYS A 18 43.39 17.91 44.18
N SER A 19 44.38 18.40 43.45
CA SER A 19 44.20 19.57 42.57
C SER A 19 43.30 19.22 41.37
N PRO A 20 42.23 19.99 41.08
CA PRO A 20 41.31 19.70 39.99
C PRO A 20 41.99 19.54 38.64
N ARG A 21 42.93 20.45 38.30
CA ARG A 21 43.72 20.40 37.07
C ARG A 21 44.59 19.16 36.98
N SER A 22 45.10 18.70 38.12
CA SER A 22 45.92 17.50 38.18
C SER A 22 45.07 16.24 37.98
N LEU A 23 43.87 16.20 38.56
CA LEU A 23 42.92 15.10 38.35
C LEU A 23 42.44 15.05 36.89
N GLN A 24 42.20 16.20 36.28
CA GLN A 24 41.85 16.29 34.87
C GLN A 24 42.99 15.78 33.98
N ALA A 25 44.24 16.16 34.27
CA ALA A 25 45.41 15.66 33.54
C ALA A 25 45.54 14.12 33.63
N CYS A 26 45.37 13.55 34.84
CA CYS A 26 45.35 12.10 35.01
C CYS A 26 44.23 11.44 34.18
N LYS A 27 43.04 12.05 34.17
CA LYS A 27 41.90 11.55 33.37
C LYS A 27 42.17 11.59 31.87
N THR A 28 42.81 12.64 31.36
CA THR A 28 43.16 12.78 29.93
C THR A 28 44.14 11.70 29.49
N GLU A 29 45.13 11.39 30.32
CA GLU A 29 46.11 10.33 30.05
C GLU A 29 45.58 8.92 30.38
N GLY A 30 44.35 8.79 30.88
CA GLY A 30 43.76 7.51 31.29
C GLY A 30 44.42 6.88 32.53
N VAL A 31 45.11 7.67 33.34
CA VAL A 31 45.85 7.22 34.51
C VAL A 31 45.01 7.38 35.77
N LEU A 32 44.95 6.33 36.59
CA LEU A 32 44.31 6.43 37.91
C LEU A 32 45.26 7.12 38.90
N PRO A 33 44.79 8.11 39.68
CA PRO A 33 45.65 8.78 40.67
C PRO A 33 46.33 7.83 41.66
N GLN A 34 45.71 6.67 41.94
CA GLN A 34 46.25 5.63 42.82
C GLN A 34 47.48 4.92 42.24
N GLU A 35 47.65 4.89 40.92
CA GLU A 35 48.81 4.26 40.26
C GLU A 35 50.08 5.12 40.37
N LEU A 36 49.92 6.42 40.63
CA LEU A 36 51.01 7.38 40.79
C LEU A 36 51.62 7.36 42.20
N ILE A 37 50.92 6.74 43.17
CA ILE A 37 51.34 6.64 44.56
C ILE A 37 52.53 5.69 44.66
N TYR A 38 53.57 6.14 45.37
CA TYR A 38 54.74 5.32 45.64
C TYR A 38 54.38 4.08 46.47
N LYS A 39 54.83 2.91 46.02
CA LYS A 39 54.71 1.64 46.73
C LYS A 39 56.11 1.18 47.13
N PRO A 40 56.39 1.00 48.43
CA PRO A 40 57.71 0.57 48.87
C PRO A 40 57.92 -0.91 48.54
N ILE A 41 59.18 -1.37 48.47
CA ILE A 41 59.54 -2.72 47.99
C ILE A 41 58.90 -3.84 48.82
N GLU A 42 58.63 -3.59 50.09
CA GLU A 42 57.97 -4.50 51.02
C GLU A 42 56.55 -4.85 50.57
N ALA A 43 55.87 -3.94 49.85
CA ALA A 43 54.53 -4.18 49.32
C ALA A 43 54.50 -5.23 48.19
N PHE A 44 55.66 -5.57 47.62
CA PHE A 44 55.80 -6.57 46.55
C PHE A 44 56.28 -7.93 47.07
N GLN A 45 56.48 -8.07 48.40
CA GLN A 45 56.88 -9.33 49.01
C GLN A 45 55.66 -10.27 49.14
N GLU A 46 55.59 -11.27 48.27
CA GLU A 46 54.59 -12.34 48.33
C GLU A 46 55.18 -13.60 48.97
N LYS A 47 54.34 -14.42 49.62
CA LYS A 47 54.75 -15.70 50.20
C LYS A 47 55.29 -16.59 49.08
N ASN A 48 56.54 -17.06 49.23
CA ASN A 48 57.27 -17.93 48.30
C ASN A 48 57.87 -17.26 47.05
N LEU A 49 57.96 -15.92 46.99
CA LEU A 49 58.71 -15.24 45.92
C LEU A 49 60.19 -15.09 46.26
N SER A 50 61.07 -15.33 45.28
CA SER A 50 62.50 -15.08 45.47
C SER A 50 62.79 -13.57 45.56
N PRO A 51 63.76 -13.13 46.37
CA PRO A 51 64.10 -11.70 46.50
C PRO A 51 64.45 -11.03 45.17
N ARG A 52 65.04 -11.78 44.24
CA ARG A 52 65.36 -11.31 42.88
C ARG A 52 64.09 -10.98 42.08
N LEU A 53 63.05 -11.82 42.16
CA LEU A 53 61.77 -11.57 41.49
C LEU A 53 61.02 -10.38 42.12
N VAL A 54 61.09 -10.23 43.44
CA VAL A 54 60.52 -9.05 44.14
C VAL A 54 61.16 -7.76 43.66
N LYS A 55 62.50 -7.72 43.58
CA LYS A 55 63.23 -6.57 43.04
C LYS A 55 62.83 -6.26 41.60
N LEU A 56 62.77 -7.27 40.74
CA LEU A 56 62.41 -7.08 39.34
C LEU A 56 60.98 -6.56 39.16
N ARG A 57 60.04 -7.05 39.96
CA ARG A 57 58.67 -6.50 40.01
C ARG A 57 58.68 -5.04 40.47
N TYR A 58 59.37 -4.74 41.57
CA TYR A 58 59.48 -3.36 42.08
C TYR A 58 60.05 -2.41 41.02
N ASP A 59 61.17 -2.77 40.39
CA ASP A 59 61.83 -1.97 39.36
C ASP A 59 60.89 -1.70 38.17
N PHE A 60 60.13 -2.72 37.73
CA PHE A 60 59.13 -2.56 36.67
C PHE A 60 57.98 -1.60 37.06
N PHE A 61 57.41 -1.77 38.25
CA PHE A 61 56.32 -0.91 38.72
C PHE A 61 56.79 0.52 38.95
N GLU A 62 58.01 0.70 39.46
CA GLU A 62 58.60 2.01 39.70
C GLU A 62 58.87 2.75 38.38
N ALA A 63 59.46 2.05 37.40
CA ALA A 63 59.67 2.61 36.06
C ALA A 63 58.33 3.01 35.41
N LYS A 64 57.33 2.12 35.43
CA LYS A 64 55.98 2.43 34.93
C LYS A 64 55.39 3.65 35.64
N ARG A 65 55.53 3.73 36.97
CA ARG A 65 55.02 4.88 37.74
C ARG A 65 55.69 6.20 37.33
N ARG A 66 57.01 6.21 37.13
CA ARG A 66 57.75 7.40 36.67
C ARG A 66 57.28 7.85 35.29
N ASP A 67 57.08 6.91 34.38
CA ASP A 67 56.57 7.22 33.03
C ASP A 67 55.18 7.83 33.09
N LEU A 68 54.27 7.25 33.88
CA LEU A 68 52.91 7.78 34.09
C LEU A 68 52.91 9.16 34.77
N LEU A 69 53.79 9.39 35.74
CA LEU A 69 53.98 10.69 36.38
C LEU A 69 54.46 11.74 35.36
N ALA A 70 55.43 11.40 34.52
CA ALA A 70 55.94 12.30 33.49
C ALA A 70 54.87 12.63 32.44
N ALA A 71 54.08 11.65 31.99
CA ALA A 71 52.95 11.87 31.09
C ALA A 71 51.90 12.79 31.73
N SER A 72 51.48 12.49 32.96
CA SER A 72 50.48 13.28 33.68
C SER A 72 50.93 14.73 33.94
N ARG A 73 52.22 14.95 34.23
CA ARG A 73 52.80 16.30 34.37
C ARG A 73 52.73 17.09 33.06
N ARG A 74 53.12 16.48 31.94
CA ARG A 74 53.00 17.11 30.60
C ARG A 74 51.56 17.46 30.26
N ALA A 75 50.62 16.56 30.52
CA ALA A 75 49.19 16.80 30.29
C ALA A 75 48.66 17.97 31.12
N ARG A 76 49.07 18.07 32.39
CA ARG A 76 48.71 19.22 33.24
C ARG A 76 49.24 20.53 32.69
N ASP A 77 50.49 20.54 32.24
CA ASP A 77 51.10 21.76 31.71
C ASP A 77 50.47 22.17 30.36
N ALA A 78 50.04 21.20 29.55
CA ALA A 78 49.24 21.45 28.36
C ALA A 78 47.89 22.09 28.69
N ILE A 79 47.15 21.57 29.68
CA ILE A 79 45.89 22.17 30.16
C ILE A 79 46.11 23.61 30.62
N LEU A 80 47.18 23.88 31.38
CA LEU A 80 47.50 25.23 31.84
C LEU A 80 47.87 26.17 30.68
N ALA A 81 48.56 25.66 29.66
CA ALA A 81 48.89 26.43 28.47
C ALA A 81 47.64 26.76 27.64
N ASP A 82 46.71 25.80 27.50
CA ASP A 82 45.42 26.01 26.82
C ASP A 82 44.56 27.03 27.56
N GLU A 83 44.42 26.90 28.88
CA GLU A 83 43.66 27.88 29.69
C GLU A 83 44.22 29.30 29.55
N ARG A 84 45.56 29.44 29.47
CA ARG A 84 46.19 30.75 29.24
C ARG A 84 45.88 31.29 27.85
N ARG A 85 46.00 30.45 26.81
CA ARG A 85 45.68 30.82 25.43
C ARG A 85 44.21 31.24 25.27
N ASP A 86 43.29 30.51 25.88
CA ASP A 86 41.87 30.81 25.82
C ASP A 86 41.52 32.07 26.61
N GLY A 87 42.19 32.31 27.74
CA GLY A 87 42.09 33.57 28.47
C GLY A 87 42.54 34.78 27.63
N GLU A 88 43.68 34.67 26.95
CA GLU A 88 44.21 35.72 26.08
C GLU A 88 43.31 35.96 24.86
N ARG A 89 42.83 34.88 24.21
CA ARG A 89 41.88 34.97 23.09
C ARG A 89 40.56 35.62 23.51
N GLY A 90 40.03 35.24 24.67
CA GLY A 90 38.82 35.84 25.23
C GLY A 90 38.99 37.33 25.51
N GLN A 91 40.14 37.73 26.07
CA GLN A 91 40.45 39.15 26.30
C GLN A 91 40.62 39.94 25.00
N GLN A 92 41.25 39.36 23.98
CA GLN A 92 41.41 39.98 22.66
C GLN A 92 40.07 40.13 21.94
N GLN A 93 39.22 39.10 21.95
CA GLN A 93 37.87 39.16 21.36
C GLN A 93 37.00 40.21 22.06
N LEU A 94 37.04 40.25 23.40
CA LEU A 94 36.29 41.25 24.17
C LEU A 94 36.79 42.67 23.88
N ALA A 95 38.10 42.85 23.66
CA ALA A 95 38.68 44.14 23.28
C ALA A 95 38.24 44.59 21.87
N LEU A 96 38.24 43.68 20.90
CA LEU A 96 37.76 43.96 19.53
C LEU A 96 36.27 44.33 19.52
N VAL A 97 35.43 43.59 20.25
CA VAL A 97 33.99 43.88 20.36
C VAL A 97 33.74 45.22 21.04
N ALA A 98 34.48 45.54 22.12
CA ALA A 98 34.39 46.85 22.77
C ALA A 98 34.80 47.99 21.82
N GLN A 99 35.86 47.78 21.00
CA GLN A 99 36.32 48.77 20.03
C GLN A 99 35.32 48.99 18.89
N GLN A 100 34.69 47.93 18.38
CA GLN A 100 33.70 48.01 17.30
C GLN A 100 32.37 48.61 17.76
N SER A 101 31.96 48.33 18.99
CA SER A 101 30.66 48.77 19.52
C SER A 101 30.70 50.13 20.21
N GLY A 102 31.89 50.72 20.39
CA GLY A 102 32.09 51.99 21.11
C GLY A 102 31.73 51.93 22.60
N LEU A 103 31.40 50.74 23.11
CA LEU A 103 31.01 50.49 24.49
C LEU A 103 32.22 50.07 25.31
N SER A 104 32.24 50.46 26.58
CA SER A 104 33.31 50.03 27.49
C SER A 104 33.27 48.51 27.69
N LYS A 105 34.44 47.89 27.95
CA LYS A 105 34.55 46.46 28.25
C LYS A 105 33.57 46.01 29.36
N GLY A 106 33.32 46.88 30.35
CA GLY A 106 32.35 46.64 31.42
C GLY A 106 30.89 46.62 30.94
N ALA A 107 30.52 47.49 30.00
CA ALA A 107 29.18 47.50 29.40
C ALA A 107 28.93 46.27 28.52
N VAL A 108 29.94 45.82 27.76
CA VAL A 108 29.88 44.59 26.97
C VAL A 108 29.73 43.34 27.85
N LEU A 109 30.40 43.31 29.02
CA LEU A 109 30.26 42.24 30.01
C LEU A 109 28.88 42.27 30.69
N ALA A 110 28.34 43.45 30.98
CA ALA A 110 27.00 43.60 31.56
C ALA A 110 25.89 43.19 30.59
N LEU A 111 26.03 43.50 29.30
CA LEU A 111 25.12 43.03 28.23
C LEU A 111 25.22 41.52 28.02
N ASN A 112 26.39 40.93 28.25
CA ASN A 112 26.63 39.49 28.21
C ASN A 112 26.39 38.78 29.55
N SER A 113 25.84 39.47 30.54
CA SER A 113 25.56 38.89 31.85
C SER A 113 24.60 37.70 31.71
N ASP A 114 24.82 36.68 32.54
CA ASP A 114 24.17 35.37 32.43
C ASP A 114 22.63 35.44 32.48
N GLY A 115 22.06 36.48 33.08
CA GLY A 115 20.61 36.71 33.11
C GLY A 115 20.00 36.91 31.71
N LEU A 116 20.57 37.80 30.89
CA LEU A 116 20.08 38.05 29.53
C LEU A 116 20.26 36.83 28.63
N LYS A 117 21.35 36.08 28.80
CA LYS A 117 21.59 34.83 28.08
C LYS A 117 20.57 33.75 28.46
N LEU A 118 20.26 33.62 29.75
CA LEU A 118 19.25 32.68 30.25
C LEU A 118 17.85 33.04 29.73
N GLU A 119 17.45 34.31 29.77
CA GLU A 119 16.16 34.75 29.23
C GLU A 119 16.07 34.53 27.71
N ARG A 120 17.15 34.84 26.97
CA ARG A 120 17.22 34.52 25.53
C ARG A 120 17.10 33.02 25.27
N GLN A 121 17.75 32.18 26.07
CA GLN A 121 17.67 30.73 25.93
C GLN A 121 16.27 30.20 26.24
N LYS A 122 15.60 30.73 27.27
CA LYS A 122 14.20 30.39 27.59
C LYS A 122 13.27 30.75 26.43
N LEU A 123 13.46 31.94 25.84
CA LEU A 123 12.66 32.40 24.70
C LEU A 123 12.86 31.50 23.48
N LEU A 124 14.11 31.11 23.18
CA LEU A 124 14.40 30.16 22.10
C LEU A 124 13.74 28.80 22.34
N ARG A 125 13.81 28.27 23.56
CA ARG A 125 13.13 26.99 23.89
C ARG A 125 11.61 27.09 23.76
N ALA A 126 11.01 28.20 24.17
CA ALA A 126 9.58 28.44 23.98
C ALA A 126 9.21 28.47 22.50
N GLN A 127 10.00 29.19 21.68
CA GLN A 127 9.80 29.27 20.23
C GLN A 127 9.99 27.91 19.54
N GLU A 128 10.98 27.11 19.96
CA GLU A 128 11.18 25.75 19.46
C GLU A 128 10.00 24.83 19.81
N SER A 129 9.49 24.95 21.04
CA SER A 129 8.33 24.18 21.50
C SER A 129 7.07 24.55 20.69
N GLU A 130 6.85 25.84 20.44
CA GLU A 130 5.76 26.33 19.60
C GLU A 130 5.92 25.83 18.15
N ARG A 131 7.13 25.89 17.58
CA ARG A 131 7.39 25.38 16.24
C ARG A 131 7.14 23.88 16.14
N GLN A 132 7.52 23.10 17.16
CA GLN A 132 7.26 21.67 17.21
C GLN A 132 5.75 21.39 17.31
N TRP A 133 5.03 22.15 18.15
CA TRP A 133 3.57 22.04 18.27
C TRP A 133 2.87 22.34 16.95
N LEU A 134 3.20 23.45 16.29
CA LEU A 134 2.65 23.81 14.97
C LEU A 134 2.95 22.74 13.91
N LYS A 135 4.17 22.18 13.91
CA LYS A 135 4.53 21.09 13.00
C LYS A 135 3.69 19.84 13.26
N SER A 136 3.47 19.48 14.52
CA SER A 136 2.63 18.34 14.90
C SER A 136 1.17 18.57 14.52
N ALA A 137 0.64 19.77 14.75
CA ALA A 137 -0.72 20.14 14.37
C ALA A 137 -0.91 20.05 12.85
N LEU A 138 0.00 20.65 12.08
CA LEU A 138 -0.03 20.60 10.61
C LEU A 138 0.09 19.17 10.07
N GLN A 139 0.91 18.33 10.69
CA GLN A 139 1.00 16.92 10.33
C GLN A 139 -0.32 16.17 10.63
N GLY A 140 -0.99 16.51 11.73
CA GLY A 140 -2.31 15.98 12.07
C GLY A 140 -3.36 16.33 11.02
N GLU A 141 -3.46 17.61 10.66
CA GLU A 141 -4.36 18.10 9.61
C GLU A 141 -4.07 17.44 8.25
N LEU A 142 -2.79 17.29 7.89
CA LEU A 142 -2.38 16.64 6.65
C LEU A 142 -2.78 15.15 6.63
N ASN A 143 -2.62 14.46 7.75
CA ASN A 143 -3.05 13.07 7.88
C ASN A 143 -4.58 12.94 7.80
N GLN A 144 -5.32 13.87 8.40
CA GLN A 144 -6.78 13.91 8.32
C GLN A 144 -7.26 14.16 6.88
N LEU A 145 -6.63 15.10 6.16
CA LEU A 145 -6.94 15.35 4.75
C LEU A 145 -6.65 14.12 3.89
N LYS A 146 -5.53 13.41 4.12
CA LYS A 146 -5.24 12.15 3.43
C LYS A 146 -6.28 11.06 3.71
N GLN A 147 -6.79 10.97 4.94
CA GLN A 147 -7.86 10.03 5.26
C GLN A 147 -9.14 10.35 4.52
N LEU A 148 -9.51 11.64 4.44
CA LEU A 148 -10.68 12.09 3.68
C LEU A 148 -10.50 11.86 2.17
N GLU A 149 -9.30 12.09 1.64
CA GLU A 149 -8.98 11.81 0.23
C GLU A 149 -9.12 10.32 -0.10
N ASN A 150 -8.53 9.44 0.73
CA ASN A 150 -8.66 7.99 0.56
C ASN A 150 -10.12 7.52 0.68
N ALA A 151 -10.88 8.10 1.62
CA ALA A 151 -12.30 7.79 1.77
C ALA A 151 -13.11 8.23 0.53
N ASN A 152 -12.82 9.40 -0.03
CA ASN A 152 -13.44 9.87 -1.27
C ASN A 152 -13.08 8.97 -2.46
N GLN A 153 -11.81 8.54 -2.57
CA GLN A 153 -11.39 7.59 -3.60
C GLN A 153 -12.17 6.28 -3.49
N PHE A 154 -12.27 5.70 -2.29
CA PHE A 154 -13.03 4.48 -2.06
C PHE A 154 -14.52 4.64 -2.43
N LEU A 155 -15.16 5.73 -2.02
CA LEU A 155 -16.56 6.01 -2.39
C LEU A 155 -16.74 6.17 -3.90
N THR A 156 -15.76 6.76 -4.58
CA THR A 156 -15.78 6.92 -6.03
C THR A 156 -15.63 5.58 -6.75
N GLU A 157 -14.73 4.72 -6.28
CA GLU A 157 -14.58 3.35 -6.77
C GLU A 157 -15.84 2.51 -6.52
N GLU A 158 -16.44 2.62 -5.34
CA GLU A 158 -17.69 1.92 -5.03
C GLU A 158 -18.84 2.39 -5.92
N ALA A 159 -18.96 3.70 -6.15
CA ALA A 159 -19.94 4.27 -7.09
C ALA A 159 -19.72 3.75 -8.52
N ASN A 160 -18.48 3.78 -9.02
CA ASN A 160 -18.13 3.25 -10.35
C ASN A 160 -18.46 1.76 -10.47
N ASN A 161 -18.11 0.96 -9.46
CA ASN A 161 -18.42 -0.46 -9.42
C ASN A 161 -19.93 -0.71 -9.40
N SER A 162 -20.69 0.13 -8.70
CA SER A 162 -22.15 0.04 -8.69
C SER A 162 -22.76 0.40 -10.05
N ASP A 163 -22.25 1.45 -10.71
CA ASP A 163 -22.66 1.86 -12.04
C ASP A 163 -22.32 0.80 -13.10
N GLU A 164 -21.16 0.16 -12.99
CA GLU A 164 -20.78 -0.97 -13.85
C GLU A 164 -21.73 -2.16 -13.66
N LYS A 165 -22.06 -2.53 -12.43
CA LYS A 165 -23.05 -3.58 -12.14
C LYS A 165 -24.43 -3.25 -12.72
N VAL A 166 -24.87 -1.99 -12.61
CA VAL A 166 -26.14 -1.52 -13.20
C VAL A 166 -26.08 -1.58 -14.72
N ARG A 167 -24.97 -1.17 -15.34
CA ARG A 167 -24.76 -1.25 -16.80
C ARG A 167 -24.73 -2.69 -17.28
N GLU A 168 -24.07 -3.60 -16.57
CA GLU A 168 -24.04 -5.03 -16.89
C GLU A 168 -25.42 -5.68 -16.75
N ALA A 169 -26.16 -5.36 -15.68
CA ALA A 169 -27.53 -5.84 -15.50
C ALA A 169 -28.45 -5.32 -16.63
N SER A 170 -28.31 -4.06 -17.03
CA SER A 170 -29.04 -3.47 -18.14
C SER A 170 -28.71 -4.14 -19.48
N LYS A 171 -27.42 -4.42 -19.75
CA LYS A 171 -26.98 -5.19 -20.93
C LYS A 171 -27.58 -6.59 -20.94
N LYS A 172 -27.50 -7.33 -19.83
CA LYS A 172 -28.08 -8.68 -19.71
C LYS A 172 -29.59 -8.69 -19.91
N MET A 173 -30.30 -7.70 -19.38
CA MET A 173 -31.75 -7.55 -19.58
C MET A 173 -32.09 -7.24 -21.03
N LYS A 174 -31.29 -6.40 -21.70
CA LYS A 174 -31.45 -6.13 -23.13
C LYS A 174 -31.23 -7.38 -23.97
N GLU A 175 -30.13 -8.12 -23.73
CA GLU A 175 -29.83 -9.37 -24.43
C GLU A 175 -30.94 -10.43 -24.25
N LEU A 176 -31.51 -10.53 -23.04
CA LEU A 176 -32.64 -11.43 -22.78
C LEU A 176 -33.90 -11.01 -23.54
N ASN A 177 -34.19 -9.72 -23.62
CA ASN A 177 -35.34 -9.21 -24.37
C ASN A 177 -35.15 -9.38 -25.88
N ASP A 178 -33.96 -9.07 -26.41
CA ASP A 178 -33.63 -9.25 -27.82
C ASP A 178 -33.74 -10.74 -28.21
N LYS A 179 -33.25 -11.65 -27.35
CA LYS A 179 -33.41 -13.09 -27.55
C LYS A 179 -34.87 -13.54 -27.56
N ARG A 180 -35.69 -13.02 -26.64
CA ARG A 180 -37.14 -13.30 -26.62
C ARG A 180 -37.83 -12.81 -27.89
N ALA A 181 -37.50 -11.60 -28.36
CA ALA A 181 -38.04 -11.05 -29.59
C ALA A 181 -37.68 -11.92 -30.81
N LEU A 182 -36.43 -12.35 -30.92
CA LEU A 182 -35.99 -13.26 -32.00
C LEU A 182 -36.70 -14.62 -31.94
N ASP A 183 -36.90 -15.18 -30.75
CA ASP A 183 -37.63 -16.44 -30.59
C ASP A 183 -39.12 -16.29 -30.96
N GLU A 184 -39.73 -15.13 -30.67
CA GLU A 184 -41.10 -14.80 -31.08
C GLU A 184 -41.22 -14.63 -32.59
N GLU A 185 -40.31 -13.90 -33.24
CA GLU A 185 -40.25 -13.77 -34.70
C GLU A 185 -40.07 -15.13 -35.37
N ARG A 186 -39.20 -15.98 -34.84
CA ARG A 186 -38.98 -17.33 -35.35
C ARG A 186 -40.24 -18.19 -35.24
N LYS A 187 -40.97 -18.10 -34.13
CA LYS A 187 -42.25 -18.80 -33.94
C LYS A 187 -43.32 -18.28 -34.90
N GLN A 188 -43.38 -16.97 -35.15
CA GLN A 188 -44.30 -16.39 -36.12
C GLN A 188 -44.00 -16.89 -37.53
N MET A 189 -42.73 -16.89 -37.94
CA MET A 189 -42.28 -17.44 -39.22
C MET A 189 -42.63 -18.94 -39.35
N GLU A 190 -42.45 -19.73 -38.30
CA GLU A 190 -42.82 -21.15 -38.30
C GLU A 190 -44.35 -21.33 -38.40
N MET A 191 -45.14 -20.54 -37.68
CA MET A 191 -46.60 -20.57 -37.76
C MET A 191 -47.09 -20.20 -39.16
N GLU A 192 -46.53 -19.14 -39.77
CA GLU A 192 -46.85 -18.76 -41.14
C GLU A 192 -46.48 -19.85 -42.15
N ALA A 193 -45.32 -20.50 -41.98
CA ALA A 193 -44.91 -21.63 -42.81
C ALA A 193 -45.88 -22.80 -42.68
N ARG A 194 -46.32 -23.13 -41.46
CA ARG A 194 -47.35 -24.17 -41.21
C ARG A 194 -48.68 -23.83 -41.88
N MET A 195 -49.15 -22.60 -41.72
CA MET A 195 -50.40 -22.14 -42.35
C MET A 195 -50.34 -22.20 -43.89
N LYS A 196 -49.17 -21.92 -44.50
CA LYS A 196 -48.98 -22.06 -45.95
C LYS A 196 -49.01 -23.52 -46.38
N LEU A 197 -48.37 -24.41 -45.63
CA LEU A 197 -48.36 -25.85 -45.85
C LEU A 197 -49.78 -26.45 -45.73
N GLU A 198 -50.52 -26.05 -44.70
CA GLU A 198 -51.92 -26.46 -44.50
C GLU A 198 -52.81 -25.99 -45.66
N LYS A 199 -52.63 -24.75 -46.13
CA LYS A 199 -53.33 -24.26 -47.33
C LYS A 199 -52.99 -25.05 -48.59
N GLN A 200 -51.75 -25.53 -48.74
CA GLN A 200 -51.36 -26.37 -49.87
C GLN A 200 -52.00 -27.76 -49.77
N LEU A 201 -51.95 -28.39 -48.60
CA LEU A 201 -52.63 -29.66 -48.33
C LEU A 201 -54.14 -29.55 -48.59
N ALA A 202 -54.79 -28.50 -48.09
CA ALA A 202 -56.21 -28.27 -48.33
C ALA A 202 -56.52 -28.09 -49.83
N LYS A 203 -55.65 -27.44 -50.60
CA LYS A 203 -55.79 -27.33 -52.07
C LYS A 203 -55.64 -28.69 -52.74
N GLU A 204 -54.65 -29.49 -52.34
CA GLU A 204 -54.44 -30.84 -52.87
C GLU A 204 -55.62 -31.76 -52.53
N GLU A 205 -56.11 -31.73 -51.29
CA GLU A 205 -57.29 -32.47 -50.86
C GLU A 205 -58.54 -32.04 -51.62
N PHE A 206 -58.75 -30.73 -51.80
CA PHE A 206 -59.87 -30.21 -52.60
C PHE A 206 -59.76 -30.69 -54.05
N HIS A 207 -58.57 -30.68 -54.64
CA HIS A 207 -58.36 -31.16 -56.01
C HIS A 207 -58.62 -32.66 -56.12
N LYS A 208 -58.17 -33.44 -55.14
CA LYS A 208 -58.45 -34.88 -55.04
C LYS A 208 -59.94 -35.16 -54.92
N GLN A 209 -60.65 -34.43 -54.06
CA GLN A 209 -62.10 -34.54 -53.92
C GLN A 209 -62.84 -34.12 -55.20
N ALA A 210 -62.38 -33.08 -55.89
CA ALA A 210 -62.95 -32.67 -57.18
C ALA A 210 -62.80 -33.77 -58.24
N ILE A 211 -61.62 -34.39 -58.35
CA ILE A 211 -61.37 -35.53 -59.24
C ILE A 211 -62.26 -36.73 -58.86
N GLU A 212 -62.41 -37.03 -57.57
CA GLU A 212 -63.29 -38.11 -57.11
C GLU A 212 -64.77 -37.83 -57.43
N MET A 213 -65.22 -36.58 -57.25
CA MET A 213 -66.56 -36.15 -57.61
C MET A 213 -66.82 -36.20 -59.12
N GLU A 214 -65.82 -35.82 -59.92
CA GLU A 214 -65.89 -35.91 -61.37
C GLU A 214 -65.99 -37.37 -61.83
N LYS A 215 -65.13 -38.25 -61.30
CA LYS A 215 -65.22 -39.71 -61.55
C LYS A 215 -66.57 -40.28 -61.14
N LYS A 216 -67.13 -39.87 -59.99
CA LYS A 216 -68.47 -40.30 -59.57
C LYS A 216 -69.54 -39.84 -60.57
N ARG A 217 -69.49 -38.58 -61.01
CA ARG A 217 -70.40 -38.04 -62.04
C ARG A 217 -70.27 -38.79 -63.36
N GLU A 218 -69.06 -39.15 -63.79
CA GLU A 218 -68.85 -39.96 -64.99
C GLU A 218 -69.46 -41.35 -64.86
N VAL A 219 -69.27 -42.01 -63.71
CA VAL A 219 -69.87 -43.31 -63.43
C VAL A 219 -71.40 -43.22 -63.41
N GLU A 220 -71.96 -42.21 -62.75
CA GLU A 220 -73.41 -41.97 -62.71
C GLU A 220 -73.96 -41.65 -64.11
N ALA A 221 -73.29 -40.81 -64.89
CA ALA A 221 -73.67 -40.50 -66.27
C ALA A 221 -73.60 -41.75 -67.17
N ARG A 222 -72.61 -42.62 -66.96
CA ARG A 222 -72.51 -43.90 -67.66
C ARG A 222 -73.65 -44.84 -67.26
N GLN A 223 -73.97 -44.94 -65.97
CA GLN A 223 -75.12 -45.70 -65.49
C GLN A 223 -76.46 -45.17 -66.02
N GLN A 224 -76.63 -43.85 -66.11
CA GLN A 224 -77.82 -43.22 -66.70
C GLN A 224 -77.93 -43.51 -68.20
N LYS A 225 -76.81 -43.43 -68.95
CA LYS A 225 -76.79 -43.82 -70.36
C LYS A 225 -77.13 -45.29 -70.55
N GLU A 226 -76.54 -46.19 -69.76
CA GLU A 226 -76.85 -47.62 -69.79
C GLU A 226 -78.31 -47.90 -69.40
N ALA A 227 -78.87 -47.18 -68.42
CA ALA A 227 -80.28 -47.29 -68.04
C ALA A 227 -81.21 -46.79 -69.15
N TYR A 228 -80.88 -45.68 -69.79
CA TYR A 228 -81.63 -45.15 -70.93
C TYR A 228 -81.58 -46.10 -72.12
N GLU A 229 -80.41 -46.65 -72.45
CA GLU A 229 -80.28 -47.69 -73.49
C GLU A 229 -81.12 -48.92 -73.17
N ARG A 230 -81.18 -49.36 -71.91
CA ARG A 230 -82.06 -50.47 -71.50
C ARG A 230 -83.53 -50.12 -71.72
N GLN A 231 -83.97 -48.91 -71.37
CA GLN A 231 -85.34 -48.46 -71.60
C GLN A 231 -85.67 -48.38 -73.10
N VAL A 232 -84.74 -47.91 -73.93
CA VAL A 232 -84.91 -47.87 -75.39
C VAL A 232 -85.02 -49.29 -75.96
N ARG A 233 -84.14 -50.22 -75.56
CA ARG A 233 -84.22 -51.63 -76.00
C ARG A 233 -85.51 -52.31 -75.53
N GLU A 234 -86.01 -52.00 -74.33
CA GLU A 234 -87.29 -52.50 -73.85
C GLU A 234 -88.48 -51.90 -74.60
N ALA A 235 -88.41 -50.61 -74.97
CA ALA A 235 -89.42 -49.96 -75.81
C ALA A 235 -89.42 -50.54 -77.23
N GLU A 236 -88.25 -50.76 -77.83
CA GLU A 236 -88.10 -51.43 -79.13
C GLU A 236 -88.65 -52.85 -79.09
N ARG A 237 -88.34 -53.64 -78.04
CA ARG A 237 -88.95 -54.97 -77.84
C ARG A 237 -90.46 -54.91 -77.70
N LYS A 238 -91.02 -53.91 -77.02
CA LYS A 238 -92.47 -53.73 -76.92
C LYS A 238 -93.10 -53.40 -78.28
N ILE A 239 -92.45 -52.56 -79.07
CA ILE A 239 -92.90 -52.22 -80.44
C ILE A 239 -92.84 -53.46 -81.34
N GLU A 240 -91.80 -54.29 -81.24
CA GLU A 240 -91.71 -55.56 -81.98
C GLU A 240 -92.80 -56.54 -81.59
N VAL A 241 -93.09 -56.67 -80.29
CA VAL A 241 -94.19 -57.52 -79.79
C VAL A 241 -95.56 -56.99 -80.25
N GLU A 242 -95.76 -55.67 -80.33
CA GLU A 242 -97.00 -55.11 -80.90
C GLU A 242 -97.12 -55.36 -82.40
N LYS A 243 -96.05 -55.19 -83.17
CA LYS A 243 -96.02 -55.55 -84.61
C LYS A 243 -96.26 -57.05 -84.84
N GLU A 244 -95.77 -57.91 -83.95
CA GLU A 244 -96.04 -59.36 -84.01
C GLU A 244 -97.49 -59.69 -83.62
N LYS A 245 -98.09 -58.94 -82.69
CA LYS A 245 -99.52 -59.06 -82.34
C LYS A 245 -100.44 -58.56 -83.45
N GLU A 246 -100.06 -57.51 -84.18
CA GLU A 246 -100.79 -57.05 -85.37
C GLU A 246 -100.72 -58.08 -86.49
N ARG A 247 -99.55 -58.69 -86.73
CA ARG A 247 -99.42 -59.80 -87.70
C ARG A 247 -100.22 -61.05 -87.33
N LYS A 248 -100.48 -61.30 -86.05
CA LYS A 248 -101.35 -62.40 -85.57
C LYS A 248 -102.84 -62.05 -85.55
N ARG A 249 -103.23 -60.79 -85.76
CA ARG A 249 -104.64 -60.36 -85.92
C ARG A 249 -105.11 -60.34 -87.38
N GLU A 250 -104.18 -60.47 -88.33
CA GLU A 250 -104.47 -60.54 -89.78
C GLU A 250 -104.49 -61.98 -90.33
N GLN A 251 -104.46 -63.01 -89.48
CA GLN A 251 -104.71 -64.42 -89.81
C GLN A 251 -105.97 -64.92 -89.10
#